data_AF-A0A3Q7JLG4-F1
#
_entry.id   AF-A0A3Q7JLG4-F1
#
_cell.length_a   1.000
_cell.length_b   1.000
_cell.length_c   1.000
_cell.angle_alpha   90.00
_cell.angle_beta   90.00
_cell.angle_gamma   90.00
#
_symmetry.space_group_name_H-M   'P 1'
#
loop_
_entity.id
_entity.type
_entity.pdbx_description
1 polymer ?
#
loop_
_entity_poly.entity_id
_entity_poly.type
_entity_poly.pdbx_seq_one_letter_code
_entity_poly.pdbx_strand_id
1 'polypeptide(L)'
;MAVFKGTKQMVSLTTDTWPSIQRINYMILHKRIINFCPITSHIGEDLGKSIRNVQIIELSKQLTKWGTNLMGGSHLYIRCMAHIENLIVQDGTKEENVPIERVRQEVRYIRQSPARWKKFLECCENENLAKKSLCLDVPTRLNSTNMMLKRVIEYKGAIVEYADLNIGLTLHLNDWEGVKQITKYLEMFSNLTLKISGSQYVT
;
A
#
# COMPACT_ATOMS: atom_id res chain seq x y z
N MET A 1 -29.46 29.57 -15.55
CA MET A 1 -28.54 28.54 -15.01
C MET A 1 -28.75 28.41 -13.50
N ALA A 2 -29.78 27.67 -13.05
CA ALA A 2 -30.29 27.74 -11.67
C ALA A 2 -30.72 26.36 -11.13
N VAL A 3 -29.81 25.38 -11.13
CA VAL A 3 -30.14 23.97 -10.81
C VAL A 3 -29.52 23.47 -9.48
N PHE A 4 -28.55 24.17 -8.91
CA PHE A 4 -27.75 23.66 -7.77
C PHE A 4 -28.00 24.34 -6.41
N LYS A 5 -29.15 25.02 -6.21
CA LYS A 5 -29.42 25.79 -4.99
C LYS A 5 -29.96 24.99 -3.78
N GLY A 6 -30.17 23.68 -3.91
CA GLY A 6 -30.86 22.85 -2.89
C GLY A 6 -30.17 21.56 -2.43
N THR A 7 -29.11 21.09 -3.11
CA THR A 7 -28.51 19.78 -2.81
C THR A 7 -27.30 19.90 -1.88
N LYS A 8 -27.45 19.47 -0.61
CA LYS A 8 -26.36 19.26 0.35
C LYS A 8 -25.55 18.01 0.01
N GLN A 9 -24.83 18.11 -1.07
CA GLN A 9 -23.85 17.12 -1.49
C GLN A 9 -22.52 17.48 -0.71
N MET A 10 -21.47 16.64 -0.57
CA MET A 10 -20.13 17.07 -0.04
C MET A 10 -18.91 16.43 -0.75
N VAL A 11 -18.22 17.13 -1.67
CA VAL A 11 -17.18 16.55 -2.57
C VAL A 11 -16.02 15.85 -1.87
N SER A 12 -15.41 14.87 -2.54
CA SER A 12 -14.06 14.41 -2.20
C SER A 12 -13.17 14.26 -3.44
N LEU A 13 -11.93 14.70 -3.26
CA LEU A 13 -10.83 14.53 -4.20
C LEU A 13 -9.76 13.74 -3.47
N THR A 14 -9.55 12.49 -3.88
CA THR A 14 -8.47 11.67 -3.35
C THR A 14 -7.25 11.87 -4.23
N THR A 15 -6.17 12.39 -3.64
CA THR A 15 -4.87 12.51 -4.31
C THR A 15 -3.93 11.45 -3.78
N ASP A 16 -3.48 10.55 -4.64
CA ASP A 16 -2.39 9.61 -4.36
C ASP A 16 -1.11 10.15 -5.02
N THR A 17 0.01 10.05 -4.31
CA THR A 17 1.32 10.54 -4.76
C THR A 17 2.39 9.48 -4.53
N TRP A 18 3.20 9.20 -5.55
CA TRP A 18 4.30 8.25 -5.43
C TRP A 18 5.51 8.61 -6.28
N PRO A 19 6.74 8.33 -5.79
CA PRO A 19 7.93 8.38 -6.61
C PRO A 19 8.00 7.17 -7.55
N SER A 20 8.50 7.38 -8.77
CA SER A 20 8.96 6.29 -9.63
C SER A 20 10.38 5.86 -9.29
N ILE A 21 10.81 4.73 -9.85
CA ILE A 21 12.20 4.24 -9.81
C ILE A 21 13.18 5.29 -10.40
N GLN A 22 12.72 6.16 -11.30
CA GLN A 22 13.50 7.26 -11.89
C GLN A 22 13.49 8.54 -11.03
N ARG A 23 12.98 8.49 -9.78
CA ARG A 23 12.83 9.62 -8.85
C ARG A 23 11.90 10.75 -9.35
N ILE A 24 11.02 10.45 -10.30
CA ILE A 24 9.96 11.37 -10.75
C ILE A 24 8.73 11.14 -9.87
N ASN A 25 8.18 12.19 -9.27
CA ASN A 25 6.96 12.10 -8.48
C ASN A 25 5.73 12.18 -9.38
N TYR A 26 4.83 11.21 -9.24
CA TYR A 26 3.54 11.17 -9.91
C TYR A 26 2.45 11.51 -8.91
N MET A 27 1.40 12.20 -9.36
CA MET A 27 0.18 12.44 -8.61
C MET A 27 -1.01 12.00 -9.46
N ILE A 28 -1.85 11.12 -8.93
CA ILE A 28 -3.16 10.81 -9.51
C ILE A 28 -4.25 11.40 -8.64
N LEU A 29 -5.21 12.03 -9.30
CA LEU A 29 -6.31 12.78 -8.71
C LEU A 29 -7.62 12.06 -9.07
N HIS A 30 -8.11 11.21 -8.17
CA HIS A 30 -9.38 10.51 -8.36
C HIS A 30 -10.54 11.40 -7.92
N LYS A 31 -11.39 11.77 -8.89
CA LYS A 31 -12.62 12.52 -8.62
C LYS A 31 -13.75 11.56 -8.22
N ARG A 32 -14.35 11.78 -7.05
CA ARG A 32 -15.70 11.26 -6.75
C ARG A 32 -16.58 12.48 -6.50
N ILE A 33 -17.48 12.77 -7.43
CA ILE A 33 -18.35 13.95 -7.30
C ILE A 33 -19.34 13.65 -6.20
N ILE A 34 -19.17 14.34 -5.08
CA ILE A 34 -20.06 14.26 -3.94
C ILE A 34 -20.69 15.64 -3.64
N ASN A 35 -20.17 16.82 -4.10
CA ASN A 35 -20.80 18.19 -4.29
C ASN A 35 -19.95 19.14 -5.16
N PHE A 36 -20.41 20.38 -5.33
CA PHE A 36 -19.60 21.56 -5.65
C PHE A 36 -19.46 22.49 -4.41
N CYS A 37 -18.31 23.14 -4.24
CA CYS A 37 -18.17 24.32 -3.37
C CYS A 37 -17.68 25.52 -4.20
N PRO A 38 -18.01 26.77 -3.82
CA PRO A 38 -17.47 27.95 -4.49
C PRO A 38 -15.99 28.10 -4.14
N ILE A 39 -15.13 28.26 -5.15
CA ILE A 39 -13.71 28.54 -4.97
C ILE A 39 -13.44 29.94 -5.53
N THR A 40 -12.83 30.80 -4.72
CA THR A 40 -12.52 32.20 -5.08
C THR A 40 -11.18 32.37 -5.79
N SER A 41 -10.33 31.34 -5.76
CA SER A 41 -8.98 31.33 -6.36
C SER A 41 -8.79 30.07 -7.19
N HIS A 42 -8.05 30.21 -8.30
CA HIS A 42 -7.65 29.13 -9.21
C HIS A 42 -6.17 28.76 -9.04
N ILE A 43 -5.48 29.33 -8.04
CA ILE A 43 -4.10 29.01 -7.69
C ILE A 43 -4.05 27.63 -7.04
N GLY A 44 -3.10 26.78 -7.44
CA GLY A 44 -2.99 25.39 -6.98
C GLY A 44 -2.88 25.23 -5.45
N GLU A 45 -2.24 26.18 -4.77
CA GLU A 45 -2.12 26.18 -3.31
C GLU A 45 -3.48 26.46 -2.63
N ASP A 46 -4.25 27.42 -3.14
CA ASP A 46 -5.58 27.77 -2.60
C ASP A 46 -6.62 26.70 -2.89
N LEU A 47 -6.53 26.06 -4.07
CA LEU A 47 -7.28 24.84 -4.39
C LEU A 47 -6.96 23.73 -3.39
N GLY A 48 -5.69 23.48 -3.11
CA GLY A 48 -5.24 22.47 -2.12
C GLY A 48 -5.63 22.79 -0.67
N LYS A 49 -5.66 24.07 -0.27
CA LYS A 49 -6.23 24.52 1.02
C LYS A 49 -7.74 24.26 1.06
N SER A 50 -8.47 24.66 0.01
CA SER A 50 -9.92 24.53 -0.07
C SER A 50 -10.40 23.08 0.03
N ILE A 51 -9.74 22.15 -0.66
CA ILE A 51 -10.10 20.71 -0.64
C ILE A 51 -9.94 20.13 0.78
N ARG A 52 -8.80 20.39 1.45
CA ARG A 52 -8.54 19.92 2.82
C ARG A 52 -9.54 20.50 3.82
N ASN A 53 -9.83 21.80 3.70
CA ASN A 53 -10.74 22.49 4.60
C ASN A 53 -12.17 21.91 4.56
N VAL A 54 -12.69 21.48 3.41
CA VAL A 54 -14.04 20.91 3.31
C VAL A 54 -14.22 19.66 4.18
N GLN A 55 -13.27 18.72 4.13
CA GLN A 55 -13.33 17.49 4.93
C GLN A 55 -13.18 17.78 6.43
N ILE A 56 -12.27 18.69 6.79
CA ILE A 56 -12.05 19.15 8.17
C ILE A 56 -13.30 19.84 8.73
N ILE A 57 -13.96 20.69 7.95
CA ILE A 57 -15.17 21.41 8.35
C ILE A 57 -16.32 20.43 8.66
N GLU A 58 -16.51 19.39 7.86
CA GLU A 58 -17.58 18.42 8.11
C GLU A 58 -17.28 17.52 9.33
N LEU A 59 -16.03 17.09 9.50
CA LEU A 59 -15.58 16.41 10.72
C LEU A 59 -15.77 17.29 11.96
N SER A 60 -15.41 18.57 11.87
CA SER A 60 -15.61 19.57 12.93
C SER A 60 -17.09 19.69 13.32
N LYS A 61 -18.02 19.77 12.36
CA LYS A 61 -19.47 19.79 12.64
C LYS A 61 -19.96 18.52 13.34
N GLN A 62 -19.50 17.34 12.89
CA GLN A 62 -19.83 16.05 13.53
C GLN A 62 -19.36 16.03 14.98
N LEU A 63 -18.10 16.42 15.23
CA LEU A 63 -17.53 16.53 16.58
C LEU A 63 -18.28 17.56 17.44
N THR A 64 -18.74 18.68 16.86
CA THR A 64 -19.56 19.67 17.59
C THR A 64 -20.89 19.05 18.02
N LYS A 65 -21.55 18.30 17.11
CA LYS A 65 -22.79 17.58 17.41
C LYS A 65 -22.61 16.50 18.49
N TRP A 66 -21.42 15.91 18.59
CA TRP A 66 -21.05 14.95 19.64
C TRP A 66 -20.51 15.59 20.92
N GLY A 67 -20.37 16.92 20.98
CA GLY A 67 -19.81 17.64 22.14
C GLY A 67 -18.30 17.46 22.34
N THR A 68 -17.59 16.86 21.38
CA THR A 68 -16.16 16.50 21.49
C THR A 68 -15.24 17.42 20.68
N ASN A 69 -15.75 18.54 20.14
CA ASN A 69 -14.98 19.44 19.29
C ASN A 69 -14.05 20.38 20.09
N LEU A 70 -12.81 19.96 20.25
CA LEU A 70 -11.74 20.77 20.83
C LEU A 70 -11.34 21.92 19.88
N MET A 71 -11.27 23.14 20.43
CA MET A 71 -10.78 24.35 19.73
C MET A 71 -11.48 24.63 18.38
N GLY A 72 -12.76 24.28 18.24
CA GLY A 72 -13.56 24.49 17.03
C GLY A 72 -13.06 23.75 15.78
N GLY A 73 -12.19 22.76 15.96
CA GLY A 73 -11.60 21.97 14.88
C GLY A 73 -10.44 22.64 14.16
N SER A 74 -9.92 23.76 14.69
CA SER A 74 -8.80 24.54 14.13
C SER A 74 -7.51 23.74 13.89
N HIS A 75 -7.34 22.60 14.57
CA HIS A 75 -6.16 21.73 14.51
C HIS A 75 -6.48 20.32 13.98
N LEU A 76 -7.68 20.11 13.41
CA LEU A 76 -8.04 18.81 12.83
C LEU A 76 -7.27 18.55 11.55
N TYR A 77 -6.69 17.35 11.43
CA TYR A 77 -5.95 16.93 10.26
C TYR A 77 -6.29 15.47 9.93
N ILE A 78 -6.89 15.26 8.75
CA ILE A 78 -7.30 13.94 8.27
C ILE A 78 -6.16 13.35 7.45
N ARG A 79 -5.62 12.19 7.89
CA ARG A 79 -4.65 11.39 7.13
C ARG A 79 -5.37 10.28 6.35
N CYS A 80 -4.75 9.79 5.28
CA CYS A 80 -5.22 8.60 4.60
C CYS A 80 -5.16 7.39 5.55
N MET A 81 -6.27 6.66 5.74
CA MET A 81 -6.33 5.52 6.65
C MET A 81 -5.36 4.40 6.26
N ALA A 82 -5.20 4.14 4.96
CA ALA A 82 -4.21 3.17 4.45
C ALA A 82 -2.75 3.60 4.73
N HIS A 83 -2.49 4.90 4.83
CA HIS A 83 -1.18 5.40 5.24
C HIS A 83 -0.95 5.24 6.76
N ILE A 84 -1.98 5.50 7.59
CA ILE A 84 -1.92 5.22 9.04
C ILE A 84 -1.66 3.73 9.28
N GLU A 85 -2.42 2.86 8.62
CA GLU A 85 -2.26 1.41 8.71
C GLU A 85 -0.85 0.96 8.31
N ASN A 86 -0.33 1.46 7.19
CA ASN A 86 1.03 1.12 6.76
C ASN A 86 2.09 1.56 7.78
N LEU A 87 1.91 2.72 8.45
CA LEU A 87 2.81 3.15 9.53
C LEU A 87 2.73 2.22 10.75
N ILE A 88 1.51 1.84 11.18
CA ILE A 88 1.31 0.92 12.31
C ILE A 88 1.98 -0.43 12.04
N VAL A 89 1.81 -0.98 10.84
CA VAL A 89 2.39 -2.28 10.49
C VAL A 89 3.91 -2.19 10.33
N GLN A 90 4.45 -1.12 9.75
CA GLN A 90 5.91 -0.92 9.66
C GLN A 90 6.59 -0.81 11.03
N ASP A 91 5.95 -0.17 11.99
CA ASP A 91 6.46 -0.08 13.37
C ASP A 91 6.30 -1.42 14.08
N GLY A 92 5.14 -2.08 13.93
CA GLY A 92 4.85 -3.40 14.49
C GLY A 92 5.74 -4.54 13.98
N THR A 93 6.21 -4.52 12.73
CA THR A 93 7.17 -5.53 12.22
C THR A 93 8.63 -5.12 12.40
N LYS A 94 8.92 -3.94 12.96
CA LYS A 94 10.27 -3.35 12.97
C LYS A 94 11.34 -4.27 13.57
N GLU A 95 11.00 -4.94 14.66
CA GLU A 95 11.90 -5.81 15.42
C GLU A 95 11.92 -7.26 14.85
N GLU A 96 10.84 -7.70 14.20
CA GLU A 96 10.72 -9.03 13.57
C GLU A 96 10.96 -9.01 12.05
N ASN A 97 11.55 -7.95 11.49
CA ASN A 97 11.72 -7.77 10.04
C ASN A 97 12.75 -8.71 9.38
N VAL A 98 13.52 -9.50 10.15
CA VAL A 98 14.63 -10.32 9.63
C VAL A 98 14.18 -11.34 8.57
N PRO A 99 13.08 -12.11 8.73
CA PRO A 99 12.59 -13.00 7.68
C PRO A 99 12.15 -12.23 6.42
N ILE A 100 11.49 -11.07 6.57
CA ILE A 100 11.05 -10.24 5.43
C ILE A 100 12.25 -9.74 4.63
N GLU A 101 13.30 -9.25 5.30
CA GLU A 101 14.50 -8.75 4.62
C GLU A 101 15.26 -9.87 3.89
N ARG A 102 15.36 -11.08 4.49
CA ARG A 102 15.94 -12.25 3.80
C ARG A 102 15.14 -12.61 2.54
N VAL A 103 13.81 -12.70 2.63
CA VAL A 103 12.95 -12.95 1.47
C VAL A 103 13.10 -11.86 0.40
N ARG A 104 13.18 -10.60 0.81
CA ARG A 104 13.39 -9.45 -0.07
C ARG A 104 14.72 -9.54 -0.83
N GLN A 105 15.80 -9.95 -0.16
CA GLN A 105 17.11 -10.13 -0.77
C GLN A 105 17.12 -11.29 -1.76
N GLU A 106 16.51 -12.42 -1.41
CA GLU A 106 16.38 -13.60 -2.27
C GLU A 106 15.60 -13.30 -3.56
N VAL A 107 14.42 -12.71 -3.44
CA VAL A 107 13.60 -12.33 -4.59
C VAL A 107 14.34 -11.33 -5.49
N ARG A 108 15.07 -10.37 -4.90
CA ARG A 108 15.93 -9.43 -5.65
C ARG A 108 17.06 -10.16 -6.37
N TYR A 109 17.75 -11.10 -5.72
CA TYR A 109 18.88 -11.84 -6.28
C TYR A 109 18.47 -12.65 -7.52
N ILE A 110 17.38 -13.42 -7.42
CA ILE A 110 16.81 -14.21 -8.52
C ILE A 110 16.37 -13.30 -9.67
N ARG A 111 15.73 -12.17 -9.35
CA ARG A 111 15.24 -11.20 -10.34
C ARG A 111 16.32 -10.32 -10.97
N GLN A 112 17.53 -10.26 -10.39
CA GLN A 112 18.58 -9.30 -10.76
C GLN A 112 19.10 -9.47 -12.20
N SER A 113 19.08 -10.69 -12.76
CA SER A 113 19.55 -10.93 -14.13
C SER A 113 18.65 -11.90 -14.91
N PRO A 114 18.54 -11.75 -16.24
CA PRO A 114 17.79 -12.69 -17.08
C PRO A 114 18.31 -14.14 -16.98
N ALA A 115 19.62 -14.33 -16.81
CA ALA A 115 20.22 -15.65 -16.68
C ALA A 115 19.83 -16.36 -15.38
N ARG A 116 19.81 -15.63 -14.24
CA ARG A 116 19.31 -16.18 -12.97
C ARG A 116 17.82 -16.49 -13.02
N TRP A 117 17.05 -15.59 -13.62
CA TRP A 117 15.61 -15.80 -13.83
C TRP A 117 15.33 -17.03 -14.70
N LYS A 118 16.11 -17.26 -15.76
CA LYS A 118 15.98 -18.46 -16.59
C LYS A 118 16.24 -19.74 -15.79
N LYS A 119 17.36 -19.81 -15.04
CA LYS A 119 17.65 -20.94 -14.15
C LYS A 119 16.55 -21.19 -13.11
N PHE A 120 15.98 -20.13 -12.54
CA PHE A 120 14.87 -20.26 -11.60
C PHE A 120 13.59 -20.79 -12.27
N LEU A 121 13.33 -20.42 -13.53
CA LEU A 121 12.22 -20.99 -14.30
C LEU A 121 12.40 -22.48 -14.58
N GLU A 122 13.64 -22.96 -14.77
CA GLU A 122 13.95 -24.39 -14.90
C GLU A 122 13.56 -25.15 -13.61
N CYS A 123 13.88 -24.62 -12.42
CA CYS A 123 13.38 -25.18 -11.14
C CYS A 123 11.84 -25.11 -11.00
N CYS A 124 11.20 -24.04 -11.50
CA CYS A 124 9.73 -23.95 -11.52
C CYS A 124 9.08 -25.05 -12.38
N GLU A 125 9.75 -25.48 -13.45
CA GLU A 125 9.27 -26.57 -14.32
C GLU A 125 9.33 -27.92 -13.61
N ASN A 126 10.43 -28.19 -12.90
CA ASN A 126 10.62 -29.42 -12.11
C ASN A 126 9.54 -29.58 -11.02
N GLU A 127 9.18 -28.48 -10.36
CA GLU A 127 8.13 -28.41 -9.33
C GLU A 127 6.71 -28.29 -9.91
N ASN A 128 6.53 -28.37 -11.24
CA ASN A 128 5.24 -28.21 -11.94
C ASN A 128 4.50 -26.88 -11.60
N LEU A 129 5.25 -25.83 -11.26
CA LEU A 129 4.71 -24.52 -10.91
C LEU A 129 4.45 -23.66 -12.16
N ALA A 130 3.37 -22.88 -12.12
CA ALA A 130 3.09 -21.90 -13.17
C ALA A 130 4.24 -20.89 -13.30
N LYS A 131 4.56 -20.42 -14.52
CA LYS A 131 5.68 -19.48 -14.76
C LYS A 131 5.32 -18.01 -14.49
N LYS A 132 4.79 -17.69 -13.30
CA LYS A 132 4.51 -16.31 -12.86
C LYS A 132 5.80 -15.64 -12.36
N SER A 133 5.93 -14.32 -12.53
CA SER A 133 7.08 -13.57 -12.00
C SER A 133 7.07 -13.50 -10.47
N LEU A 134 8.23 -13.62 -9.82
CA LEU A 134 8.37 -13.25 -8.41
C LEU A 134 8.07 -11.76 -8.21
N CYS A 135 7.30 -11.43 -7.17
CA CYS A 135 6.87 -10.06 -6.86
C CYS A 135 7.96 -9.31 -6.10
N LEU A 136 8.48 -8.22 -6.67
CA LEU A 136 9.41 -7.33 -5.97
C LEU A 136 8.68 -6.52 -4.89
N ASP A 137 9.26 -6.49 -3.69
CA ASP A 137 8.74 -5.68 -2.58
C ASP A 137 9.11 -4.20 -2.68
N VAL A 138 8.14 -3.36 -2.29
CA VAL A 138 8.26 -1.93 -2.07
C VAL A 138 8.01 -1.67 -0.57
N PRO A 139 9.05 -1.47 0.26
CA PRO A 139 8.91 -1.43 1.73
C PRO A 139 7.93 -0.38 2.28
N THR A 140 7.62 0.66 1.50
CA THR A 140 6.63 1.69 1.83
C THR A 140 5.17 1.32 1.50
N ARG A 141 4.94 0.09 1.03
CA ARG A 141 3.62 -0.40 0.59
C ARG A 141 3.41 -1.86 1.05
N LEU A 142 2.79 -2.01 2.21
CA LEU A 142 2.43 -3.30 2.83
C LEU A 142 1.86 -4.36 1.86
N ASN A 143 0.96 -3.95 0.95
CA ASN A 143 0.38 -4.86 -0.05
C ASN A 143 1.44 -5.53 -0.94
N SER A 144 2.53 -4.84 -1.28
CA SER A 144 3.62 -5.42 -2.07
C SER A 144 4.43 -6.44 -1.26
N THR A 145 4.62 -6.19 0.04
CA THR A 145 5.28 -7.12 0.97
C THR A 145 4.47 -8.40 1.12
N ASN A 146 3.15 -8.28 1.35
CA ASN A 146 2.24 -9.43 1.41
C ASN A 146 2.25 -10.23 0.09
N MET A 147 2.21 -9.56 -1.06
CA MET A 147 2.30 -10.23 -2.37
C MET A 147 3.64 -10.95 -2.58
N MET A 148 4.77 -10.35 -2.19
CA MET A 148 6.08 -10.99 -2.23
C MET A 148 6.11 -12.27 -1.38
N LEU A 149 5.68 -12.18 -0.11
CA LEU A 149 5.75 -13.31 0.81
C LEU A 149 4.83 -14.46 0.38
N LYS A 150 3.58 -14.16 -0.02
CA LYS A 150 2.65 -15.15 -0.59
C LYS A 150 3.23 -15.84 -1.82
N ARG A 151 3.86 -15.08 -2.74
CA ARG A 151 4.50 -15.61 -3.94
C ARG A 151 5.74 -16.46 -3.60
N VAL A 152 6.48 -16.14 -2.55
CA VAL A 152 7.63 -16.96 -2.12
C VAL A 152 7.20 -18.26 -1.46
N ILE A 153 6.11 -18.25 -0.68
CA ILE A 153 5.50 -19.47 -0.13
C ILE A 153 4.96 -20.37 -1.26
N GLU A 154 4.31 -19.79 -2.27
CA GLU A 154 3.83 -20.50 -3.47
C GLU A 154 4.99 -21.20 -4.24
N TYR A 155 6.21 -20.65 -4.19
CA TYR A 155 7.38 -21.13 -4.93
C TYR A 155 8.42 -21.82 -4.03
N LYS A 156 8.03 -22.29 -2.85
CA LYS A 156 8.96 -22.86 -1.86
C LYS A 156 9.90 -23.91 -2.46
N GLY A 157 9.37 -24.92 -3.16
CA GLY A 157 10.18 -26.01 -3.73
C GLY A 157 11.24 -25.48 -4.70
N ALA A 158 10.83 -24.70 -5.69
CA ALA A 158 11.72 -24.13 -6.71
C ALA A 158 12.76 -23.16 -6.12
N ILE A 159 12.46 -22.48 -5.00
CA ILE A 159 13.44 -21.63 -4.29
C ILE A 159 14.48 -22.49 -3.55
N VAL A 160 14.07 -23.60 -2.93
CA VAL A 160 15.01 -24.53 -2.27
C VAL A 160 15.92 -25.20 -3.31
N GLU A 161 15.35 -25.76 -4.38
CA GLU A 161 16.13 -26.35 -5.48
C GLU A 161 17.11 -25.35 -6.10
N TYR A 162 16.67 -24.11 -6.34
CA TYR A 162 17.51 -23.06 -6.88
C TYR A 162 18.67 -22.68 -5.94
N ALA A 163 18.46 -22.73 -4.63
CA ALA A 163 19.51 -22.48 -3.64
C ALA A 163 20.55 -23.62 -3.62
N ASP A 164 20.10 -24.88 -3.60
CA ASP A 164 20.96 -26.06 -3.61
C ASP A 164 21.87 -26.10 -4.87
N LEU A 165 21.33 -25.68 -6.03
CA LEU A 165 22.08 -25.56 -7.29
C LEU A 165 23.11 -24.41 -7.31
N ASN A 166 23.05 -23.48 -6.36
CA ASN A 166 23.93 -22.31 -6.26
C ASN A 166 24.58 -22.24 -4.87
N ILE A 167 25.60 -23.09 -4.66
CA ILE A 167 26.43 -23.26 -3.42
C ILE A 167 27.04 -21.95 -2.84
N GLY A 168 26.84 -20.79 -3.48
CA GLY A 168 27.18 -19.46 -2.98
C GLY A 168 26.03 -18.66 -2.33
N LEU A 169 24.83 -19.22 -2.16
CA LEU A 169 23.72 -18.53 -1.49
C LEU A 169 23.88 -18.53 0.04
N THR A 170 24.45 -17.46 0.59
CA THR A 170 24.48 -17.18 2.05
C THR A 170 23.10 -16.84 2.66
N LEU A 171 22.02 -17.15 1.94
CA LEU A 171 20.65 -16.76 2.20
C LEU A 171 19.71 -17.98 2.18
N HIS A 172 20.13 -19.04 2.88
CA HIS A 172 19.25 -20.16 3.20
C HIS A 172 18.02 -19.64 3.98
N LEU A 173 16.90 -19.49 3.28
CA LEU A 173 15.57 -19.30 3.87
C LEU A 173 15.17 -20.60 4.59
N ASN A 174 15.76 -20.83 5.76
CA ASN A 174 15.45 -22.02 6.57
C ASN A 174 14.17 -21.82 7.40
N ASP A 175 13.88 -20.57 7.77
CA ASP A 175 12.70 -20.21 8.54
C ASP A 175 11.46 -19.97 7.66
N TRP A 176 11.02 -21.03 6.98
CA TRP A 176 9.76 -21.01 6.23
C TRP A 176 8.53 -20.83 7.12
N GLU A 177 8.64 -21.14 8.41
CA GLU A 177 7.51 -21.09 9.34
C GLU A 177 7.29 -19.65 9.84
N GLY A 178 8.35 -18.92 10.24
CA GLY A 178 8.28 -17.49 10.48
C GLY A 178 7.79 -16.70 9.26
N VAL A 179 8.24 -17.07 8.04
CA VAL A 179 7.72 -16.49 6.79
C VAL A 179 6.21 -16.71 6.61
N LYS A 180 5.68 -17.90 6.93
CA LYS A 180 4.22 -18.15 6.89
C LYS A 180 3.47 -17.36 7.96
N GLN A 181 3.99 -17.34 9.19
CA GLN A 181 3.36 -16.65 10.32
C GLN A 181 3.24 -15.15 10.06
N ILE A 182 4.33 -14.51 9.62
CA ILE A 182 4.30 -13.08 9.27
C ILE A 182 3.43 -12.82 8.04
N THR A 183 3.38 -13.71 7.05
CA THR A 183 2.44 -13.59 5.91
C THR A 183 0.98 -13.58 6.39
N LYS A 184 0.62 -14.49 7.30
CA LYS A 184 -0.74 -14.58 7.87
C LYS A 184 -1.10 -13.34 8.70
N TYR A 185 -0.14 -12.79 9.44
CA TYR A 185 -0.31 -11.52 10.16
C TYR A 185 -0.55 -10.35 9.18
N LEU A 186 0.29 -10.18 8.17
CA LEU A 186 0.19 -9.10 7.19
C LEU A 186 -1.03 -9.23 6.27
N GLU A 187 -1.56 -10.43 6.07
CA GLU A 187 -2.79 -10.68 5.29
C GLU A 187 -4.02 -10.01 5.92
N MET A 188 -4.13 -9.98 7.26
CA MET A 188 -5.22 -9.29 7.95
C MET A 188 -5.28 -7.81 7.58
N PHE A 189 -4.13 -7.13 7.65
CA PHE A 189 -3.99 -5.72 7.31
C PHE A 189 -4.15 -5.49 5.80
N SER A 190 -3.52 -6.31 4.95
CA SER A 190 -3.69 -6.19 3.49
C SER A 190 -5.16 -6.29 3.05
N ASN A 191 -5.96 -7.13 3.72
CA ASN A 191 -7.40 -7.21 3.51
C ASN A 191 -8.17 -5.98 4.03
N LEU A 192 -7.72 -5.35 5.12
CA LEU A 192 -8.25 -4.07 5.60
C LEU A 192 -7.88 -2.93 4.64
N THR A 193 -6.62 -2.83 4.21
CA THR A 193 -6.13 -1.87 3.21
C THR A 193 -6.95 -1.95 1.91
N LEU A 194 -7.26 -3.17 1.43
CA LEU A 194 -8.11 -3.37 0.25
C LEU A 194 -9.55 -2.85 0.44
N LYS A 195 -10.10 -2.96 1.66
CA LYS A 195 -11.43 -2.41 1.99
C LYS A 195 -11.41 -0.88 2.02
N ILE A 196 -10.49 -0.28 2.77
CA ILE A 196 -10.43 1.19 2.93
C ILE A 196 -9.93 1.93 1.68
N SER A 197 -9.27 1.23 0.74
CA SER A 197 -8.88 1.79 -0.57
C SER A 197 -9.99 1.68 -1.63
N GLY A 198 -11.17 1.16 -1.27
CA GLY A 198 -12.30 0.99 -2.18
C GLY A 198 -12.86 2.31 -2.71
N SER A 199 -12.94 2.45 -4.03
CA SER A 199 -13.50 3.65 -4.69
C SER A 199 -14.96 3.50 -5.12
N GLN A 200 -15.50 2.28 -5.12
CA GLN A 200 -16.85 1.95 -5.62
C GLN A 200 -17.93 2.03 -4.54
N TYR A 201 -17.58 1.82 -3.27
CA TYR A 201 -18.47 1.89 -2.10
C TYR A 201 -18.02 3.02 -1.16
N VAL A 202 -18.84 3.37 -0.15
CA VAL A 202 -18.42 4.31 0.89
C VAL A 202 -17.51 3.57 1.88
N THR A 203 -16.39 4.18 2.23
CA THR A 203 -15.36 3.69 3.15
C THR A 203 -15.25 4.61 4.36
#